data_AF-A0A1X7RJ76-F1
#
_entry.id   AF-A0A1X7RJ76-F1
#
_cell.length_a   1.000
_cell.length_b   1.000
_cell.length_c   1.000
_cell.angle_alpha   90.00
_cell.angle_beta   90.00
_cell.angle_gamma   90.00
#
_symmetry.space_group_name_H-M   'P 1'
#
loop_
_entity.id
_entity.type
_entity.pdbx_description
1 polymer ?
#
loop_
_entity_poly.entity_id
_entity_poly.type
_entity_poly.pdbx_seq_one_letter_code
_entity_poly.pdbx_strand_id
1 'polypeptide(L)'
;MSGTFLMDDLLHHLHPRCLRNRSSWSDYWGSWWLWLEQVRMNLWYGRGGLNVKRYWIWKAAQAEAQKALWTDEKGYYFCNIVTVLPETQGKGVGKLLFKHVTDKADAEGRKCYLESSRNQPNMAIYRRMGFGLAKEMICDDDGDAITLYCMMREPKGSAGRS
;
A
#
# COMPACT_ATOMS: atom_id res chain seq x y z
N MET A 1 7.92 12.01 -0.64
CA MET A 1 6.72 11.38 -1.21
C MET A 1 5.52 12.16 -0.69
N SER A 2 4.97 13.05 -1.52
CA SER A 2 3.87 13.95 -1.12
C SER A 2 2.54 13.23 -1.32
N GLY A 3 1.67 13.24 -0.30
CA GLY A 3 0.42 12.46 -0.15
C GLY A 3 -0.73 12.87 -1.09
N THR A 4 -0.40 13.35 -2.27
CA THR A 4 -1.28 14.06 -3.22
C THR A 4 -2.15 13.12 -4.08
N PHE A 5 -1.87 11.82 -4.11
CA PHE A 5 -2.64 10.83 -4.88
C PHE A 5 -3.12 9.63 -4.06
N LEU A 6 -2.66 9.55 -2.80
CA LEU A 6 -3.11 8.53 -1.87
C LEU A 6 -4.60 8.69 -1.54
N MET A 7 -5.12 9.92 -1.51
CA MET A 7 -6.46 10.20 -0.98
C MET A 7 -7.59 9.67 -1.87
N ASP A 8 -7.48 9.82 -3.20
CA ASP A 8 -8.50 9.34 -4.14
C ASP A 8 -8.51 7.79 -4.21
N ASP A 9 -7.35 7.15 -4.12
CA ASP A 9 -7.21 5.68 -4.07
C ASP A 9 -7.50 5.10 -2.65
N LEU A 10 -7.29 5.87 -1.58
CA LEU A 10 -7.73 5.57 -0.20
C LEU A 10 -9.27 5.52 -0.12
N LEU A 11 -9.95 6.42 -0.83
CA LEU A 11 -11.41 6.47 -0.86
C LEU A 11 -12.03 5.30 -1.63
N HIS A 12 -11.34 4.76 -2.65
CA HIS A 12 -11.85 3.63 -3.45
C HIS A 12 -11.54 2.24 -2.86
N HIS A 13 -10.46 2.06 -2.10
CA HIS A 13 -10.00 0.73 -1.64
C HIS A 13 -9.96 0.49 -0.11
N LEU A 14 -10.36 1.46 0.73
CA LEU A 14 -10.43 1.29 2.20
C LEU A 14 -11.82 1.60 2.79
N HIS A 15 -12.83 0.85 2.39
CA HIS A 15 -14.06 0.77 3.18
C HIS A 15 -14.55 -0.68 3.34
N PRO A 16 -14.30 -1.33 4.50
CA PRO A 16 -15.31 -2.23 5.04
C PRO A 16 -16.55 -1.39 5.29
N ARG A 17 -17.59 -1.59 4.47
CA ARG A 17 -18.90 -0.96 4.68
C ARG A 17 -19.51 -1.47 5.98
N CYS A 18 -19.31 -0.74 7.06
CA CYS A 18 -20.30 -0.71 8.14
C CYS A 18 -21.31 0.38 7.76
N LEU A 19 -22.50 -0.02 7.30
CA LEU A 19 -23.60 0.86 6.87
C LEU A 19 -24.23 1.69 8.02
N ARG A 20 -23.51 1.93 9.13
CA ARG A 20 -24.09 2.44 10.38
C ARG A 20 -23.33 3.57 11.05
N ASN A 21 -22.60 4.40 10.30
CA ASN A 21 -22.20 5.71 10.83
C ASN A 21 -22.80 6.81 9.95
N ARG A 22 -23.62 7.68 10.55
CA ARG A 22 -24.12 8.89 9.89
C ARG A 22 -22.94 9.83 9.72
N SER A 23 -22.60 10.16 8.49
CA SER A 23 -21.58 11.17 8.19
C SER A 23 -21.89 12.46 8.95
N SER A 24 -20.91 13.00 9.68
CA SER A 24 -21.04 14.22 10.46
C SER A 24 -20.79 15.45 9.59
N TRP A 25 -21.37 16.60 9.96
CA TRP A 25 -21.06 17.89 9.33
C TRP A 25 -19.55 18.22 9.34
N SER A 26 -18.84 17.71 10.35
CA SER A 26 -17.38 17.80 10.43
C SER A 26 -16.65 17.01 9.33
N ASP A 27 -17.16 15.86 8.91
CA ASP A 27 -16.59 15.06 7.81
C ASP A 27 -16.76 15.77 6.47
N TYR A 28 -17.92 16.42 6.28
CA TYR A 28 -18.21 17.21 5.09
C TYR A 28 -17.28 18.43 4.99
N TRP A 29 -17.14 19.20 6.06
CA TRP A 29 -16.25 20.36 6.09
C TRP A 29 -14.77 19.96 5.97
N GLY A 30 -14.36 18.88 6.64
CA GLY A 30 -13.03 18.30 6.50
C GLY A 30 -12.72 17.89 5.06
N SER A 31 -13.68 17.30 4.34
CA SER A 31 -13.52 16.93 2.94
C SER A 31 -13.30 18.16 2.04
N TRP A 32 -14.05 19.23 2.26
CA TRP A 32 -13.85 20.50 1.54
C TRP A 32 -12.51 21.14 1.83
N TRP A 33 -12.06 21.10 3.09
CA TRP A 33 -10.74 21.61 3.47
C TRP A 33 -9.60 20.83 2.80
N LEU A 34 -9.69 19.50 2.78
CA LEU A 34 -8.72 18.63 2.10
C LEU A 34 -8.69 18.91 0.59
N TRP A 35 -9.84 19.17 -0.02
CA TRP A 35 -9.90 19.58 -1.43
C TRP A 35 -9.22 20.93 -1.68
N LEU A 36 -9.39 21.92 -0.80
CA LEU A 36 -8.71 23.21 -0.91
C LEU A 36 -7.19 23.08 -0.76
N GLU A 37 -6.75 22.30 0.23
CA GLU A 37 -5.33 21.95 0.40
C GLU A 37 -4.79 21.25 -0.85
N GLN A 38 -5.56 20.34 -1.44
CA GLN A 38 -5.22 19.65 -2.67
C GLN A 38 -5.06 20.62 -3.86
N VAL A 39 -5.96 21.59 -4.02
CA VAL A 39 -5.83 22.66 -5.04
C VAL A 39 -4.59 23.50 -4.80
N ARG A 40 -4.36 23.93 -3.56
CA ARG A 40 -3.18 24.72 -3.18
C ARG A 40 -1.87 23.98 -3.49
N MET A 41 -1.79 22.70 -3.13
CA MET A 41 -0.65 21.85 -3.41
C MET A 41 -0.41 21.68 -4.91
N ASN A 42 -1.48 21.47 -5.70
CA ASN A 42 -1.39 21.37 -7.15
C ASN A 42 -0.94 22.69 -7.80
N LEU A 43 -1.36 23.85 -7.28
CA LEU A 43 -0.92 25.15 -7.78
C LEU A 43 0.54 25.44 -7.46
N TRP A 44 1.01 25.07 -6.25
CA TRP A 44 2.37 25.37 -5.80
C TRP A 44 3.42 24.40 -6.33
N TYR A 45 3.09 23.10 -6.38
CA TYR A 45 4.03 22.04 -6.73
C TYR A 45 3.72 21.37 -8.08
N GLY A 46 2.67 21.82 -8.77
CA GLY A 46 2.12 21.10 -9.93
C GLY A 46 1.41 19.81 -9.52
N ARG A 47 0.95 19.03 -10.50
CA ARG A 47 0.42 17.66 -10.27
C ARG A 47 1.51 16.62 -9.93
N GLY A 48 2.75 17.06 -9.69
CA GLY A 48 3.86 16.17 -9.32
C GLY A 48 4.36 15.25 -10.45
N GLY A 49 4.13 15.57 -11.72
CA GLY A 49 4.68 14.80 -12.85
C GLY A 49 4.10 13.41 -13.04
N LEU A 50 2.89 13.13 -12.52
CA LEU A 50 2.24 11.83 -12.64
C LEU A 50 1.92 11.51 -14.12
N ASN A 51 2.51 10.43 -14.62
CA ASN A 51 2.13 9.87 -15.92
C ASN A 51 0.87 9.01 -15.77
N VAL A 52 -0.27 9.55 -16.19
CA VAL A 52 -1.61 8.92 -16.05
C VAL A 52 -1.69 7.59 -16.80
N LYS A 53 -1.05 7.46 -17.97
CA LYS A 53 -1.01 6.19 -18.72
C LYS A 53 -0.36 5.09 -17.89
N ARG A 54 0.85 5.36 -17.36
CA ARG A 54 1.59 4.41 -16.52
C ARG A 54 0.87 4.08 -15.22
N TYR A 55 0.16 5.05 -14.64
CA TYR A 55 -0.70 4.82 -13.48
C TYR A 55 -1.76 3.75 -13.78
N TRP A 56 -2.50 3.87 -14.88
CA TRP A 56 -3.53 2.89 -15.22
C TRP A 56 -2.97 1.52 -15.61
N ILE A 57 -1.83 1.48 -16.30
CA ILE A 57 -1.11 0.22 -16.56
C ILE A 57 -0.78 -0.49 -15.24
N TRP A 58 -0.23 0.26 -14.27
CA TRP A 58 0.06 -0.27 -12.94
C TRP A 58 -1.20 -0.76 -12.22
N LYS A 59 -2.28 0.04 -12.20
CA LYS A 59 -3.53 -0.36 -11.54
C LYS A 59 -4.16 -1.61 -12.15
N ALA A 60 -4.10 -1.76 -13.47
CA ALA A 60 -4.57 -2.97 -14.15
C ALA A 60 -3.73 -4.20 -13.76
N ALA A 61 -2.39 -4.09 -13.83
CA ALA A 61 -1.49 -5.15 -13.41
C ALA A 61 -1.67 -5.52 -11.92
N GLN A 62 -1.84 -4.51 -11.06
CA GLN A 62 -2.10 -4.65 -9.64
C GLN A 62 -3.40 -5.40 -9.38
N ALA A 63 -4.49 -5.05 -10.07
CA ALA A 63 -5.77 -5.73 -9.93
C ALA A 63 -5.66 -7.22 -10.28
N GLU A 64 -4.97 -7.55 -11.38
CA GLU A 64 -4.74 -8.95 -11.78
C GLU A 64 -3.84 -9.71 -10.79
N ALA A 65 -2.80 -9.06 -10.26
CA ALA A 65 -1.95 -9.66 -9.24
C ALA A 65 -2.70 -9.90 -7.92
N GLN A 66 -3.45 -8.91 -7.44
CA GLN A 66 -4.23 -9.03 -6.21
C GLN A 66 -5.35 -10.04 -6.36
N LYS A 67 -6.08 -10.08 -7.48
CA LYS A 67 -7.08 -11.11 -7.75
C LYS A 67 -6.50 -12.53 -7.69
N ALA A 68 -5.29 -12.73 -8.20
CA ALA A 68 -4.63 -14.03 -8.18
C ALA A 68 -4.07 -14.41 -6.79
N LEU A 69 -3.62 -13.43 -6.00
CA LEU A 69 -2.93 -13.67 -4.72
C LEU A 69 -3.84 -13.55 -3.49
N TRP A 70 -4.90 -12.75 -3.57
CA TRP A 70 -5.77 -12.43 -2.44
C TRP A 70 -6.97 -13.37 -2.39
N THR A 71 -6.70 -14.63 -2.07
CA THR A 71 -7.67 -15.72 -2.03
C THR A 71 -8.18 -16.08 -0.63
N ASP A 72 -7.56 -15.54 0.42
CA ASP A 72 -7.96 -15.80 1.81
C ASP A 72 -9.19 -14.97 2.20
N GLU A 73 -10.25 -15.66 2.64
CA GLU A 73 -11.51 -15.06 3.07
C GLU A 73 -11.36 -14.12 4.28
N LYS A 74 -10.34 -14.33 5.12
CA LYS A 74 -10.03 -13.44 6.25
C LYS A 74 -9.40 -12.11 5.78
N GLY A 75 -9.05 -12.01 4.50
CA GLY A 75 -8.41 -10.86 3.90
C GLY A 75 -7.00 -10.60 4.42
N TYR A 76 -6.48 -9.41 4.09
CA TYR A 76 -5.05 -9.11 4.20
C TYR A 76 -4.79 -7.76 4.87
N TYR A 77 -3.63 -7.64 5.50
CA TYR A 77 -3.02 -6.36 5.82
C TYR A 77 -2.15 -5.89 4.65
N PHE A 78 -2.68 -4.97 3.85
CA PHE A 78 -1.94 -4.38 2.72
C PHE A 78 -1.11 -3.17 3.18
N CYS A 79 0.22 -3.32 3.16
CA CYS A 79 1.15 -2.23 3.41
C CYS A 79 1.33 -1.38 2.13
N ASN A 80 0.27 -0.68 1.72
CA ASN A 80 0.21 0.06 0.44
C ASN A 80 1.31 1.12 0.35
N ILE A 81 1.40 2.00 1.36
CA ILE A 81 2.45 3.01 1.42
C ILE A 81 3.09 3.00 2.82
N VAL A 82 4.40 2.80 2.83
CA VAL A 82 5.24 2.91 4.02
C VAL A 82 6.35 3.90 3.72
N THR A 83 6.34 5.02 4.43
CA THR A 83 7.35 6.07 4.26
C THR A 83 7.86 6.52 5.62
N VAL A 84 9.10 6.98 5.64
CA VAL A 84 9.73 7.62 6.79
C VAL A 84 10.37 8.91 6.33
N LEU A 85 10.49 9.88 7.23
CA LEU A 85 11.16 11.14 6.93
C LEU A 85 12.65 10.88 6.59
N PRO A 86 13.24 11.59 5.60
CA PRO A 86 14.63 11.40 5.20
C PRO A 86 15.62 11.37 6.36
N GLU A 87 15.50 12.30 7.31
CA GLU A 87 16.32 12.45 8.52
C GLU A 87 16.16 11.30 9.54
N THR A 88 15.17 10.42 9.33
CA THR A 88 14.91 9.23 10.16
C THR A 88 15.29 7.92 9.48
N GLN A 89 15.74 7.97 8.22
CA GLN A 89 16.22 6.78 7.51
C GLN A 89 17.46 6.20 8.20
N GLY A 90 17.66 4.88 8.07
CA GLY A 90 18.76 4.17 8.73
C GLY A 90 18.59 3.97 10.25
N LYS A 91 17.63 4.63 10.90
CA LYS A 91 17.39 4.55 12.36
C LYS A 91 16.41 3.44 12.78
N GLY A 92 16.06 2.52 11.87
CA GLY A 92 15.16 1.40 12.16
C GLY A 92 13.66 1.75 12.24
N VAL A 93 13.26 3.01 12.03
CA VAL A 93 11.85 3.45 12.11
C VAL A 93 10.93 2.64 11.19
N GLY A 94 11.34 2.41 9.93
CA GLY A 94 10.56 1.60 9.00
C GLY A 94 10.31 0.17 9.50
N LYS A 95 11.32 -0.43 10.16
CA LYS A 95 11.17 -1.77 10.78
C LYS A 95 10.14 -1.76 11.90
N LEU A 96 10.08 -0.69 12.70
CA LEU A 96 9.09 -0.55 13.77
C LEU A 96 7.67 -0.38 13.20
N LEU A 97 7.51 0.39 12.12
CA LEU A 97 6.21 0.53 11.43
C LEU A 97 5.71 -0.83 10.90
N PHE A 98 6.56 -1.57 10.20
CA PHE A 98 6.21 -2.93 9.76
C PHE A 98 5.89 -3.84 10.93
N LYS A 99 6.71 -3.82 12.00
CA LYS A 99 6.49 -4.65 13.18
C LYS A 99 5.10 -4.43 13.77
N HIS A 100 4.68 -3.18 13.94
CA HIS A 100 3.36 -2.84 14.47
C HIS A 100 2.22 -3.48 13.63
N VAL A 101 2.29 -3.35 12.31
CA VAL A 101 1.29 -3.96 11.40
C VAL A 101 1.35 -5.48 11.47
N THR A 102 2.55 -6.07 11.46
CA THR A 102 2.69 -7.54 11.49
C THR A 102 2.29 -8.15 12.83
N ASP A 103 2.54 -7.48 13.96
CA ASP A 103 2.10 -7.96 15.27
C ASP A 103 0.56 -8.02 15.33
N LYS A 104 -0.12 -7.01 14.77
CA LYS A 104 -1.58 -6.99 14.66
C LYS A 104 -2.09 -8.09 13.73
N ALA A 105 -1.45 -8.27 12.57
CA ALA A 105 -1.78 -9.33 11.63
C ALA A 105 -1.59 -10.73 12.24
N ASP A 106 -0.52 -10.92 13.01
CA ASP A 106 -0.24 -12.16 13.74
C ASP A 106 -1.34 -12.44 14.78
N ALA A 107 -1.73 -11.44 15.57
CA ALA A 107 -2.80 -11.57 16.57
C ALA A 107 -4.17 -11.90 15.96
N GLU A 108 -4.45 -11.39 14.76
CA GLU A 108 -5.71 -11.66 14.03
C GLU A 108 -5.64 -12.91 13.15
N GLY A 109 -4.47 -13.54 13.02
CA GLY A 109 -4.25 -14.67 12.12
C GLY A 109 -4.48 -14.32 10.65
N ARG A 110 -4.05 -13.12 10.23
CA ARG A 110 -4.22 -12.59 8.87
C ARG A 110 -2.89 -12.41 8.17
N LYS A 111 -2.87 -12.62 6.85
CA LYS A 111 -1.67 -12.45 6.02
C LYS A 111 -1.35 -10.98 5.79
N CYS A 112 -0.07 -10.65 5.59
CA CYS A 112 0.35 -9.33 5.12
C CYS A 112 0.76 -9.39 3.65
N TYR A 113 0.53 -8.29 2.93
CA TYR A 113 0.92 -8.11 1.53
C TYR A 113 1.59 -6.74 1.33
N LEU A 114 2.59 -6.68 0.47
CA LEU A 114 3.23 -5.44 0.02
C LEU A 114 3.68 -5.55 -1.44
N GLU A 115 3.90 -4.41 -2.08
CA GLU A 115 4.47 -4.30 -3.41
C GLU A 115 5.75 -3.47 -3.34
N SER A 116 6.87 -4.02 -3.80
CA SER A 116 8.14 -3.28 -3.85
C SER A 116 8.51 -2.87 -5.27
N SER A 117 8.95 -1.63 -5.44
CA SER A 117 9.43 -1.11 -6.72
C SER A 117 10.88 -1.43 -7.06
N ARG A 118 11.61 -2.13 -6.18
CA ARG A 118 13.02 -2.47 -6.38
C ARG A 118 13.33 -3.85 -5.82
N ASN A 119 14.07 -4.65 -6.59
CA ASN A 119 14.58 -5.94 -6.10
C ASN A 119 15.61 -5.71 -4.98
N GLN A 120 16.62 -4.89 -5.25
CA GLN A 120 17.70 -4.60 -4.29
C GLN A 120 17.70 -3.12 -3.87
N PRO A 121 17.96 -2.81 -2.59
CA PRO A 121 18.14 -3.73 -1.45
C PRO A 121 16.83 -4.19 -0.79
N ASN A 122 15.68 -3.68 -1.25
CA ASN A 122 14.40 -3.76 -0.55
C ASN A 122 13.92 -5.19 -0.27
N MET A 123 14.02 -6.12 -1.24
CA MET A 123 13.55 -7.49 -1.06
C MET A 123 14.28 -8.19 0.10
N ALA A 124 15.58 -7.96 0.26
CA ALA A 124 16.34 -8.53 1.38
C ALA A 124 15.87 -7.97 2.73
N ILE A 125 15.49 -6.69 2.79
CA ILE A 125 14.93 -6.06 3.99
C ILE A 125 13.59 -6.72 4.35
N TYR A 126 12.68 -6.86 3.38
CA TYR A 126 11.36 -7.45 3.62
C TYR A 126 11.43 -8.95 3.95
N ARG A 127 12.36 -9.69 3.33
CA ARG A 127 12.63 -11.10 3.68
C ARG A 127 13.00 -11.26 5.15
N ARG A 128 13.86 -10.40 5.68
CA ARG A 128 14.19 -10.39 7.12
C ARG A 128 12.98 -10.09 8.02
N MET A 129 11.94 -9.46 7.48
CA MET A 129 10.67 -9.20 8.18
C MET A 129 9.65 -10.34 8.02
N GLY A 130 10.00 -11.41 7.29
CA GLY A 130 9.17 -12.59 7.07
C GLY A 130 8.36 -12.57 5.77
N PHE A 131 8.58 -11.60 4.88
CA PHE A 131 7.92 -11.57 3.59
C PHE A 131 8.66 -12.44 2.56
N GLY A 132 7.94 -13.29 1.84
CA GLY A 132 8.40 -14.03 0.66
C GLY A 132 7.93 -13.36 -0.63
N LEU A 133 8.70 -13.53 -1.72
CA LEU A 133 8.24 -13.14 -3.06
C LEU A 133 7.08 -14.05 -3.46
N ALA A 134 5.95 -13.47 -3.86
CA ALA A 134 4.78 -14.19 -4.33
C ALA A 134 4.59 -14.07 -5.85
N LYS A 135 4.85 -12.88 -6.41
CA LYS A 135 4.73 -12.61 -7.85
C LYS A 135 5.64 -11.48 -8.28
N GLU A 136 6.23 -11.60 -9.45
CA GLU A 136 6.79 -10.47 -10.19
C GLU A 136 5.69 -9.91 -11.10
N MET A 137 5.38 -8.63 -10.93
CA MET A 137 4.33 -7.93 -11.64
C MET A 137 4.98 -6.95 -12.62
N ILE A 138 4.85 -7.26 -13.90
CA ILE A 138 5.41 -6.44 -14.98
C ILE A 138 4.38 -5.38 -15.36
N CYS A 139 4.81 -4.12 -15.39
CA CYS A 139 4.04 -3.00 -15.92
C CYS A 139 4.78 -2.51 -17.17
N ASP A 140 4.26 -2.88 -18.34
CA ASP A 140 4.86 -2.57 -19.65
C ASP A 140 4.14 -1.39 -20.30
N ASP A 141 4.90 -0.35 -20.64
CA ASP A 141 4.46 0.82 -21.38
C ASP A 141 5.16 0.84 -22.75
N ASP A 142 4.60 0.09 -23.70
CA ASP A 142 5.08 -0.04 -25.09
C ASP A 142 6.57 -0.38 -25.23
N GLY A 143 7.07 -1.29 -24.37
CA GLY A 143 8.46 -1.76 -24.35
C GLY A 143 9.32 -1.15 -23.24
N ASP A 144 8.85 -0.08 -22.57
CA ASP A 144 9.48 0.42 -21.34
C ASP A 144 8.84 -0.23 -20.11
N ALA A 145 9.34 -1.42 -19.77
CA ALA A 145 8.78 -2.24 -18.70
C ALA A 145 9.48 -2.00 -17.34
N ILE A 146 8.67 -1.86 -16.29
CA ILE A 146 9.14 -1.93 -14.90
C ILE A 146 8.58 -3.17 -14.20
N THR A 147 9.33 -3.72 -13.26
CA THR A 147 8.88 -4.85 -12.43
C THR A 147 8.63 -4.38 -11.01
N LEU A 148 7.41 -4.66 -10.52
CA LEU A 148 7.06 -4.58 -9.12
C LEU A 148 7.06 -5.99 -8.51
N TYR A 149 7.51 -6.09 -7.27
CA TYR A 149 7.65 -7.36 -6.56
C TYR A 149 6.56 -7.46 -5.50
N CYS A 150 5.54 -8.27 -5.79
CA CYS A 150 4.46 -8.60 -4.88
C CYS A 150 4.98 -9.58 -3.83
N MET A 151 4.97 -9.20 -2.56
CA MET A 151 5.45 -10.04 -1.46
C MET A 151 4.36 -10.32 -0.42
N MET A 152 4.41 -11.52 0.15
CA MET A 152 3.43 -11.99 1.14
C MET A 152 4.12 -12.50 2.39
N ARG A 153 3.46 -12.34 3.53
CA ARG A 153 3.88 -12.88 4.82
C ARG A 153 2.71 -13.57 5.49
N GLU A 154 2.92 -14.83 5.87
CA GLU A 154 1.98 -15.59 6.70
C GLU A 154 2.00 -15.08 8.16
N PRO A 155 0.87 -15.13 8.88
CA PRO A 155 0.84 -14.77 10.30
C PRO A 155 1.64 -15.78 11.13
N LYS A 156 2.36 -15.31 12.14
CA LYS A 156 3.04 -16.18 13.11
C LYS A 156 2.01 -16.82 14.04
N GLY A 157 2.03 -18.14 14.16
CA GLY A 157 1.09 -18.92 14.98
C GLY A 157 0.01 -19.68 14.19
N SER A 158 -0.04 -19.56 12.86
CA SER A 158 -0.86 -20.42 12.00
C SER A 158 -0.20 -21.79 11.71
N ALA A 159 1.13 -21.89 11.85
CA ALA A 159 1.87 -23.14 11.74
C ALA A 159 1.71 -23.97 13.02
N GLY A 160 0.61 -24.73 13.12
CA GLY A 160 0.37 -25.62 14.27
C GLY A 160 -1.06 -26.15 14.45
N ARG A 161 -1.93 -26.04 13.45
CA ARG A 161 -3.25 -26.70 13.45
C ARG A 161 -3.49 -27.38 12.10
N SER A 162 -2.91 -28.57 11.96
CA SER A 162 -3.29 -29.59 10.98
C SER A 162 -3.51 -30.89 11.75
#